data_AF-A0A382WXG7-F1
#
_entry.id   AF-A0A382WXG7-F1
#
_cell.length_a   1.000
_cell.length_b   1.000
_cell.length_c   1.000
_cell.angle_alpha   90.00
_cell.angle_beta   90.00
_cell.angle_gamma   90.00
#
_symmetry.space_group_name_H-M   'P 1'
#
loop_
_entity.id
_entity.type
_entity.pdbx_description
1 polymer ?
#
loop_
_entity_poly.entity_id
_entity_poly.type
_entity_poly.pdbx_seq_one_letter_code
_entity_poly.pdbx_strand_id
1 'polypeptide(L)'
;MKFGLGYDWKELKRFEKLDKKDRSIVFYLENEYYFIFFQPIIEKLTQKYDMKICYITSSKTDPMLTCKDKNILPFYIGDGIARSNFFINLKATIIVMTMPDL
;
A
#
# COMPACT_ATOMS: atom_id res chain seq x y z
N MET A 1 22.58 8.49 5.11
CA MET A 1 21.38 7.70 4.73
C MET A 1 21.30 6.47 5.64
N LYS A 2 20.32 6.41 6.54
CA LYS A 2 20.05 5.20 7.33
C LYS A 2 19.24 4.26 6.44
N PHE A 3 19.91 3.28 5.84
CA PHE A 3 19.24 2.19 5.12
C PHE A 3 18.27 1.49 6.07
N GLY A 4 16.97 1.67 5.84
CA GLY A 4 15.89 1.09 6.63
C GLY A 4 15.68 -0.40 6.41
N LEU A 5 16.74 -1.16 6.08
CA LEU A 5 16.79 -2.52 5.48
C LEU A 5 15.97 -3.62 6.18
N GLY A 6 15.37 -3.36 7.35
CA GLY A 6 14.63 -4.36 8.12
C GLY A 6 13.12 -4.20 8.11
N TYR A 7 12.61 -2.96 8.25
CA TYR A 7 11.17 -2.75 8.47
C TYR A 7 10.40 -2.81 7.15
N ASP A 8 10.88 -2.12 6.12
CA ASP A 8 10.34 -2.15 4.76
C ASP A 8 10.30 -3.59 4.18
N TRP A 9 11.37 -4.36 4.37
CA TRP A 9 11.46 -5.76 3.97
C TRP A 9 10.53 -6.67 4.75
N LYS A 10 10.33 -6.41 6.06
CA LYS A 10 9.37 -7.16 6.88
C LYS A 10 7.94 -6.94 6.38
N GLU A 11 7.59 -5.69 6.07
CA GLU A 11 6.27 -5.32 5.55
C GLU A 11 6.04 -5.86 4.13
N LEU A 12 7.05 -5.83 3.27
CA LEU A 12 7.00 -6.48 1.96
C LEU A 12 6.71 -7.98 2.10
N LYS A 13 7.44 -8.69 2.96
CA LYS A 13 7.19 -10.11 3.23
C LYS A 13 5.80 -10.35 3.82
N ARG A 14 5.26 -9.41 4.60
CA ARG A 14 3.88 -9.48 5.14
C ARG A 14 2.85 -9.38 4.00
N PHE A 15 3.08 -8.48 3.05
CA PHE A 15 2.25 -8.34 1.84
C PHE A 15 2.30 -9.58 0.94
N GLU A 16 3.50 -10.12 0.70
CA GLU A 16 3.70 -11.30 -0.17
C GLU A 16 2.99 -12.56 0.34
N LYS A 17 2.82 -12.66 1.66
CA LYS A 17 2.11 -13.75 2.34
C LYS A 17 0.58 -13.67 2.25
N LEU A 18 0.02 -12.56 1.78
CA LEU A 18 -1.42 -12.45 1.60
C LEU A 18 -1.92 -13.40 0.52
N ASP A 19 -3.14 -13.92 0.73
CA ASP A 19 -3.86 -14.64 -0.30
C ASP A 19 -4.13 -13.73 -1.50
N LYS A 20 -4.20 -14.33 -2.70
CA LYS A 20 -4.46 -13.59 -3.95
C LYS A 20 -5.71 -12.71 -3.89
N LYS A 21 -6.75 -13.16 -3.17
CA LYS A 21 -8.00 -12.40 -2.97
C LYS A 21 -7.78 -11.13 -2.16
N ASP A 22 -6.98 -11.19 -1.11
CA ASP A 22 -6.76 -10.07 -0.18
C ASP A 22 -5.82 -9.01 -0.77
N ARG A 23 -4.99 -9.38 -1.75
CA ARG A 23 -4.15 -8.44 -2.53
C ARG A 23 -4.72 -8.09 -3.92
N SER A 24 -6.02 -8.30 -4.13
CA SER A 24 -6.64 -8.08 -5.45
C SER A 24 -6.72 -6.61 -5.86
N ILE A 25 -6.91 -5.70 -4.89
CA ILE A 25 -6.94 -4.25 -5.10
C ILE A 25 -5.82 -3.61 -4.30
N VAL A 26 -4.92 -2.92 -5.00
CA VAL A 26 -3.74 -2.30 -4.43
C VAL A 26 -3.76 -0.80 -4.73
N PHE A 27 -3.68 0.01 -3.69
CA PHE A 27 -3.43 1.44 -3.77
C PHE A 27 -1.97 1.69 -3.36
N TYR A 28 -1.15 2.22 -4.26
CA TYR A 28 0.21 2.65 -3.94
C TYR A 28 0.30 4.18 -3.93
N LEU A 29 0.70 4.75 -2.81
CA LEU A 29 0.96 6.16 -2.65
C LEU A 29 2.43 6.39 -2.30
N GLU A 30 3.13 7.16 -3.12
CA GLU A 30 4.51 7.54 -2.82
C GLU A 30 4.58 8.52 -1.65
N ASN A 31 3.57 9.39 -1.53
CA ASN A 31 3.46 10.40 -0.50
C ASN A 31 2.05 10.41 0.11
N GLU A 32 1.96 10.60 1.42
CA GLU A 32 0.71 10.62 2.18
C GLU A 32 -0.27 11.71 1.70
N TYR A 33 0.22 12.81 1.14
CA TYR A 33 -0.63 13.92 0.67
C TYR A 33 -1.56 13.52 -0.47
N TYR A 34 -1.20 12.50 -1.25
CA TYR A 34 -2.06 12.03 -2.33
C TYR A 34 -3.31 11.29 -1.84
N PHE A 35 -3.37 10.93 -0.55
CA PHE A 35 -4.50 10.21 0.01
C PHE A 35 -5.83 10.93 -0.21
N ILE A 36 -5.83 12.27 -0.14
CA ILE A 36 -7.05 13.08 -0.32
C ILE A 36 -7.77 12.80 -1.65
N PHE A 37 -7.02 12.48 -2.72
CA PHE A 37 -7.60 12.19 -4.03
C PHE A 37 -8.26 10.81 -4.09
N PHE A 38 -7.77 9.86 -3.30
CA PHE A 38 -8.26 8.48 -3.30
C PHE A 38 -9.22 8.20 -2.16
N GLN A 39 -9.26 9.03 -1.12
CA GLN A 39 -10.07 8.84 0.07
C GLN A 39 -11.54 8.51 -0.26
N PRO A 40 -12.25 9.27 -1.14
CA PRO A 40 -13.65 8.97 -1.42
C PRO A 40 -13.86 7.59 -2.07
N ILE A 41 -12.88 7.14 -2.87
CA ILE A 41 -12.93 5.85 -3.55
C ILE A 41 -12.63 4.73 -2.55
N ILE A 42 -11.58 4.90 -1.74
CA ILE A 42 -11.19 3.94 -0.71
C ILE A 42 -12.33 3.75 0.29
N GLU A 43 -12.90 4.83 0.82
CA GLU A 43 -14.03 4.77 1.76
C GLU A 43 -15.24 4.08 1.14
N LYS A 44 -15.56 4.35 -0.13
CA LYS A 44 -16.67 3.68 -0.81
C LYS A 44 -16.41 2.19 -0.98
N LEU A 45 -15.19 1.78 -1.34
CA LEU A 45 -14.81 0.37 -1.45
C LEU A 45 -14.88 -0.33 -0.09
N THR A 46 -14.32 0.27 0.96
CA THR A 46 -14.17 -0.38 2.26
C THR A 46 -15.44 -0.35 3.10
N GLN A 47 -16.16 0.78 3.11
CA GLN A 47 -17.32 0.98 3.99
C GLN A 47 -18.62 0.57 3.32
N LYS A 48 -18.81 0.86 2.03
CA LYS A 48 -20.06 0.55 1.32
C LYS A 48 -20.05 -0.84 0.69
N TYR A 49 -18.91 -1.28 0.15
CA TYR A 49 -18.81 -2.56 -0.55
C TYR A 49 -18.12 -3.67 0.28
N ASP A 50 -17.68 -3.37 1.52
CA ASP A 50 -16.95 -4.29 2.42
C ASP A 50 -15.77 -4.98 1.71
N MET A 51 -15.13 -4.27 0.77
CA MET A 51 -14.01 -4.80 0.00
C MET A 51 -12.70 -4.51 0.72
N LYS A 52 -11.85 -5.53 0.84
CA LYS A 52 -10.49 -5.36 1.31
C LYS A 52 -9.62 -4.69 0.25
N ILE A 53 -8.79 -3.75 0.68
CA ILE A 53 -7.73 -3.14 -0.13
C ILE A 53 -6.38 -3.30 0.56
N CYS A 54 -5.32 -3.37 -0.24
CA CYS A 54 -3.95 -3.17 0.23
C CYS A 54 -3.56 -1.72 0.01
N TYR A 55 -3.27 -1.00 1.08
CA TYR A 55 -2.76 0.36 1.04
C TYR A 55 -1.24 0.32 1.22
N ILE A 56 -0.50 0.65 0.17
CA ILE A 56 0.96 0.57 0.12
C ILE A 56 1.49 2.00 0.10
N THR A 57 2.44 2.31 0.97
CA THR A 57 3.01 3.65 1.05
C THR A 57 4.53 3.63 1.15
N SER A 58 5.15 4.63 0.51
CA SER A 58 6.58 4.92 0.66
C SER A 58 6.84 5.94 1.78
N SER A 59 5.78 6.56 2.32
CA SER A 59 5.89 7.50 3.44
C SER A 59 5.82 6.80 4.78
N LYS A 60 6.82 7.04 5.62
CA LYS A 60 6.90 6.46 6.97
C LYS A 60 5.98 7.17 7.97
N THR A 61 5.59 8.40 7.67
CA THR A 61 4.74 9.26 8.48
C THR A 61 3.28 9.20 8.08
N ASP A 62 2.95 8.35 7.11
CA ASP A 62 1.61 8.21 6.58
C ASP A 62 0.61 7.76 7.67
N PRO A 63 -0.42 8.55 7.97
CA PRO A 63 -1.39 8.22 9.02
C PRO A 63 -2.15 6.92 8.73
N MET A 64 -2.27 6.53 7.45
CA MET A 64 -2.94 5.30 7.05
C MET A 64 -2.23 4.04 7.55
N LEU A 65 -0.94 4.12 7.90
CA LEU A 65 -0.21 3.02 8.54
C LEU A 65 -0.81 2.60 9.89
N THR A 66 -1.56 3.49 10.54
CA THR A 66 -2.24 3.26 11.82
C THR A 66 -3.76 3.19 11.70
N CYS A 67 -4.28 3.10 10.46
CA CYS A 67 -5.70 3.00 10.20
C CYS A 67 -6.30 1.76 10.88
N LYS A 68 -7.49 1.91 11.48
CA LYS A 68 -8.21 0.85 12.20
C LYS A 68 -9.30 0.18 11.37
N ASP A 69 -9.50 0.61 10.12
CA ASP A 69 -10.46 -0.05 9.22
C ASP A 69 -9.96 -1.46 8.88
N LYS A 70 -10.72 -2.49 9.25
CA LYS A 70 -10.42 -3.91 9.01
C LYS A 70 -10.24 -4.23 7.51
N ASN A 71 -10.82 -3.41 6.63
CA ASN A 71 -10.79 -3.59 5.19
C ASN A 71 -9.60 -2.87 4.55
N ILE A 72 -8.80 -2.15 5.31
CA ILE A 72 -7.58 -1.50 4.84
C ILE A 72 -6.40 -2.25 5.44
N LEU A 73 -5.58 -2.86 4.58
CA LEU A 73 -4.34 -3.51 4.96
C LEU A 73 -3.18 -2.57 4.61
N PRO A 74 -2.65 -1.78 5.56
CA PRO A 74 -1.59 -0.83 5.28
C PRO A 74 -0.21 -1.50 5.27
N PHE A 75 0.69 -1.10 4.37
CA PHE A 75 2.07 -1.59 4.30
C PHE A 75 3.02 -0.46 3.95
N TYR A 76 4.14 -0.38 4.67
CA TYR A 76 5.22 0.55 4.37
C TYR A 76 6.34 -0.17 3.62
N ILE A 77 6.67 0.25 2.41
CA ILE A 77 7.73 -0.38 1.59
C ILE A 77 8.96 0.51 1.35
N GLY A 78 8.95 1.72 1.91
CA GLY A 78 10.04 2.69 1.76
C GLY A 78 10.27 3.12 0.31
N ASP A 79 11.42 3.73 0.05
CA ASP A 79 11.82 4.27 -1.26
C ASP A 79 12.94 3.46 -1.96
N GLY A 80 13.48 2.44 -1.29
CA GLY A 80 14.66 1.68 -1.72
C GLY A 80 14.37 0.32 -2.39
N ILE A 81 15.19 -0.69 -2.04
CA ILE A 81 15.18 -2.02 -2.69
C ILE A 81 13.85 -2.76 -2.44
N ALA A 82 13.27 -2.64 -1.24
CA ALA A 82 11.98 -3.25 -0.94
C ALA A 82 10.88 -2.75 -1.89
N ARG A 83 10.86 -1.45 -2.19
CA ARG A 83 9.94 -0.87 -3.19
C ARG A 83 10.17 -1.42 -4.60
N SER A 84 11.43 -1.52 -5.02
CA SER A 84 11.75 -2.08 -6.33
C SER A 84 11.29 -3.54 -6.44
N ASN A 85 11.53 -4.33 -5.40
CA ASN A 85 11.12 -5.73 -5.32
C ASN A 85 9.59 -5.88 -5.31
N PHE A 86 8.89 -5.01 -4.58
CA PHE A 86 7.43 -4.95 -4.55
C PHE A 86 6.87 -4.83 -5.96
N PHE A 87 7.32 -3.86 -6.76
CA PHE A 87 6.80 -3.65 -8.11
C PHE A 87 7.14 -4.78 -9.08
N ILE A 88 8.36 -5.33 -9.01
CA ILE A 88 8.76 -6.47 -9.86
C ILE A 88 7.88 -7.70 -9.62
N ASN A 89 7.50 -7.95 -8.36
CA ASN A 89 6.77 -9.16 -7.98
C ASN A 89 5.27 -8.95 -7.77
N LEU A 90 4.77 -7.73 -7.99
CA LEU A 90 3.39 -7.38 -7.71
C LEU A 90 2.42 -8.20 -8.57
N LYS A 91 1.47 -8.87 -7.90
CA LYS A 91 0.37 -9.59 -8.53
C LYS A 91 -0.94 -9.14 -7.90
N ALA A 92 -1.61 -8.22 -8.58
CA ALA A 92 -2.92 -7.69 -8.22
C ALA A 92 -3.85 -7.72 -9.44
N THR A 93 -5.16 -7.69 -9.21
CA THR A 93 -6.15 -7.54 -10.28
C THR A 93 -6.25 -6.08 -10.71
N ILE A 94 -6.23 -5.16 -9.74
CA ILE A 94 -6.29 -3.72 -9.94
C ILE A 94 -5.17 -3.07 -9.14
N ILE A 95 -4.41 -2.20 -9.80
CA ILE A 95 -3.46 -1.31 -9.16
C ILE A 95 -3.87 0.14 -9.44
N VAL A 96 -3.96 0.93 -8.37
CA VAL A 96 -4.11 2.38 -8.42
C VAL A 96 -2.84 2.95 -7.81
N MET A 97 -2.13 3.82 -8.53
CA MET A 97 -0.86 4.33 -8.06
C MET A 97 -0.69 5.82 -8.33
N THR A 98 -0.03 6.52 -7.41
CA THR A 98 0.51 7.86 -7.69
C THR A 98 1.75 7.68 -8.55
N MET A 99 1.73 8.20 -9.78
CA MET A 99 2.90 8.14 -10.66
C MET A 99 4.01 9.06 -10.15
N PRO A 100 5.23 8.57 -9.93
CA PRO A 100 6.40 9.42 -9.68
C PRO A 100 6.88 10.17 -10.93
N ASP A 101 6.58 9.67 -12.14
CA ASP A 101 7.13 10.19 -13.42
C ASP A 101 6.16 10.02 -14.62
N LEU A 102 5.08 10.81 -14.69
CA LEU A 102 4.49 11.24 -15.98
C LEU A 102 4.57 12.75 -16.07
#